data_AF-A0A9D6ZFW3-F1
#
_entry.id   AF-A0A9D6ZFW3-F1
#
_cell.length_a   1.000
_cell.length_b   1.000
_cell.length_c   1.000
_cell.angle_alpha   90.00
_cell.angle_beta   90.00
_cell.angle_gamma   90.00
#
_symmetry.space_group_name_H-M   'P 1'
#
loop_
_entity.id
_entity.type
_entity.pdbx_description
1 polymer ?
#
loop_
_entity_poly.entity_id
_entity_poly.type
_entity_poly.pdbx_seq_one_letter_code
_entity_poly.pdbx_strand_id
1 'polypeptide(L)'
;MEMKKICLLGTLMAFLFVCFLIGYAEEKAVQSSPYEIFLTKCTKCHDKEQALKRHESKTYWIDVVRRMTMEHGVKVSSEESDAIVKMLADPDRKVFEDKCSKCHPLDRISSYHETDGKAKEVTEKMSKKDGANISEDEKKKVEKYLEYRNKPTFPLSPQR
;
A
#
# COMPACT_ATOMS: atom_id res chain seq x y z
N MET A 1 -45.66 35.33 30.42
CA MET A 1 -45.40 33.92 30.05
C MET A 1 -44.40 33.76 28.90
N GLU A 2 -43.66 34.81 28.50
CA GLU A 2 -42.82 34.78 27.29
C GLU A 2 -41.32 34.49 27.56
N MET A 3 -40.80 34.79 28.76
CA MET A 3 -39.37 34.56 29.08
C MET A 3 -38.97 33.08 29.20
N LYS A 4 -39.91 32.18 29.53
CA LYS A 4 -39.60 30.75 29.68
C LYS A 4 -39.34 30.04 28.35
N LYS A 5 -39.86 30.56 27.23
CA LYS A 5 -39.70 29.97 25.89
C LYS A 5 -38.31 30.24 25.29
N ILE A 6 -37.71 31.38 25.62
CA ILE A 6 -36.39 31.81 25.10
C ILE A 6 -35.25 30.98 25.71
N CYS A 7 -35.34 30.59 26.99
CA CYS A 7 -34.35 29.73 27.63
C CYS A 7 -34.31 28.31 27.04
N LEU A 8 -35.48 27.73 26.73
CA LEU A 8 -35.58 26.35 26.22
C LEU A 8 -35.01 26.20 24.79
N LEU A 9 -35.19 27.22 23.94
CA LEU A 9 -34.67 27.21 22.57
C LEU A 9 -33.14 27.39 22.52
N GLY A 10 -32.59 28.21 23.42
CA GLY A 10 -31.14 28.41 23.54
C GLY A 10 -30.39 27.16 24.01
N THR A 11 -30.95 26.41 24.95
CA THR A 11 -30.36 25.15 25.44
C THR A 11 -30.40 24.03 24.38
N LEU A 12 -31.43 24.01 23.52
CA LEU A 12 -31.59 22.99 22.48
C LEU A 12 -30.63 23.24 21.30
N MET A 13 -30.42 24.52 20.94
CA MET A 13 -29.40 24.93 19.96
C MET A 13 -27.98 24.65 20.45
N ALA A 14 -27.68 24.89 21.73
CA ALA A 14 -26.37 24.59 22.31
C ALA A 14 -26.06 23.08 22.33
N PHE A 15 -27.05 22.23 22.62
CA PHE A 15 -26.90 20.77 22.58
C PHE A 15 -26.66 20.24 21.16
N LEU A 16 -27.35 20.80 20.16
CA LEU A 16 -27.13 20.45 18.76
C LEU A 16 -25.73 20.91 18.28
N PHE A 17 -25.25 22.07 18.75
CA PHE A 17 -23.91 22.56 18.45
C PHE A 17 -22.82 21.68 19.08
N VAL A 18 -23.03 21.18 20.31
CA VAL A 18 -22.12 20.24 20.97
C VAL A 18 -22.09 18.89 20.23
N CYS A 19 -23.23 18.37 19.77
CA CYS A 19 -23.25 17.16 18.93
C CYS A 19 -22.54 17.37 17.58
N PHE A 20 -22.62 18.57 17.00
CA PHE A 20 -21.93 18.92 15.75
C PHE A 20 -20.40 19.03 15.95
N LEU A 21 -19.95 19.48 17.13
CA LEU A 21 -18.53 19.53 17.49
C LEU A 21 -17.93 18.15 17.85
N ILE A 22 -18.74 17.21 18.36
CA ILE A 22 -18.28 15.86 18.73
C ILE A 22 -18.38 14.88 17.53
N GLY A 23 -19.22 15.16 16.53
CA GLY A 23 -19.53 14.24 15.44
C GLY A 23 -18.51 14.12 14.29
N TYR A 24 -17.40 14.87 14.29
CA TYR A 24 -16.43 14.90 13.17
C TYR A 24 -15.01 14.51 13.56
N ALA A 25 -14.85 13.50 14.41
CA ALA A 25 -13.59 12.76 14.46
C ALA A 25 -13.65 11.66 13.39
N GLU A 26 -13.36 12.01 12.13
CA GLU A 26 -13.03 11.02 11.10
C GLU A 26 -11.68 10.39 11.48
N GLU A 27 -11.70 9.26 12.20
CA GLU A 27 -10.52 8.42 12.34
C GLU A 27 -10.12 7.96 10.93
N LYS A 28 -9.06 8.55 10.37
CA LYS A 28 -8.49 8.05 9.12
C LYS A 28 -8.07 6.61 9.37
N ALA A 29 -8.83 5.67 8.82
CA ALA A 29 -8.45 4.27 8.80
C ALA A 29 -7.04 4.20 8.19
N VAL A 30 -6.09 3.63 8.96
CA VAL A 30 -4.76 3.38 8.43
C VAL A 30 -4.93 2.49 7.20
N GLN A 31 -4.22 2.79 6.12
CA GLN A 31 -4.34 2.07 4.85
C GLN A 31 -3.09 1.23 4.58
N SER A 32 -3.25 0.03 4.01
CA SER A 32 -2.17 -0.81 3.49
C SER A 32 -1.97 -0.64 1.99
N SER A 33 -0.71 -0.69 1.58
CA SER A 33 -0.30 -0.86 0.19
C SER A 33 -0.30 -2.34 -0.26
N PRO A 34 -0.30 -2.65 -1.57
CA PRO A 34 -0.14 -4.02 -2.06
C PRO A 34 1.08 -4.76 -1.48
N TYR A 35 2.20 -4.04 -1.30
CA TYR A 35 3.40 -4.64 -0.71
C TYR A 35 3.25 -4.94 0.78
N GLU A 36 2.61 -4.06 1.54
CA GLU A 36 2.33 -4.32 2.97
C GLU A 36 1.35 -5.48 3.16
N ILE A 37 0.33 -5.61 2.30
CA ILE A 37 -0.55 -6.77 2.31
C ILE A 37 0.27 -8.04 2.04
N PHE A 38 1.13 -8.03 1.02
CA PHE A 38 2.01 -9.15 0.74
C PHE A 38 2.90 -9.51 1.95
N LEU A 39 3.56 -8.54 2.57
CA LEU A 39 4.37 -8.78 3.77
C LEU A 39 3.51 -9.35 4.91
N THR A 40 2.42 -8.69 5.26
CA THR A 40 1.60 -9.07 6.42
C THR A 40 0.85 -10.40 6.25
N LYS A 41 0.54 -10.81 5.02
CA LYS A 41 -0.26 -12.01 4.76
C LYS A 41 0.59 -13.19 4.32
N CYS A 42 1.59 -12.98 3.47
CA CYS A 42 2.38 -14.05 2.86
C CYS A 42 3.63 -14.37 3.68
N THR A 43 4.29 -13.38 4.29
CA THR A 43 5.56 -13.63 4.99
C THR A 43 5.40 -14.11 6.42
N LYS A 44 4.16 -14.35 6.87
CA LYS A 44 3.86 -15.05 8.12
C LYS A 44 4.31 -16.52 8.08
N CYS A 45 4.30 -17.13 6.90
CA CYS A 45 4.67 -18.54 6.70
C CYS A 45 5.81 -18.73 5.68
N HIS A 46 6.06 -17.74 4.82
CA HIS A 46 7.05 -17.81 3.77
C HIS A 46 8.13 -16.74 3.91
N ASP A 47 9.31 -17.05 3.41
CA ASP A 47 10.34 -16.05 3.16
C ASP A 47 9.91 -15.18 1.96
N LYS A 48 10.04 -13.85 2.05
CA LYS A 48 9.55 -12.93 0.99
C LYS A 48 10.26 -13.17 -0.33
N GLU A 49 11.52 -13.56 -0.29
CA GLU A 49 12.36 -13.82 -1.46
C GLU A 49 11.85 -15.02 -2.26
N GLN A 50 11.15 -15.97 -1.63
CA GLN A 50 10.55 -17.12 -2.32
C GLN A 50 9.59 -16.67 -3.42
N ALA A 51 8.83 -15.60 -3.18
CA ALA A 51 7.93 -15.03 -4.17
C ALA A 51 8.63 -13.97 -5.04
N LEU A 52 9.39 -13.05 -4.42
CA LEU A 52 9.98 -11.91 -5.13
C LEU A 52 11.07 -12.31 -6.14
N LYS A 53 11.74 -13.46 -5.99
CA LYS A 53 12.71 -13.95 -6.98
C LYS A 53 12.07 -14.52 -8.26
N ARG A 54 10.76 -14.78 -8.25
CA ARG A 54 10.03 -15.45 -9.36
C ARG A 54 9.38 -14.43 -10.29
N HIS A 55 9.68 -14.50 -11.58
CA HIS A 55 9.12 -13.62 -12.60
C HIS A 55 8.10 -14.38 -13.45
N GLU A 56 6.97 -14.71 -12.83
CA GLU A 56 5.94 -15.56 -13.40
C GLU A 56 4.74 -14.76 -13.92
N SER A 57 3.91 -15.41 -14.73
CA SER A 57 2.73 -14.78 -15.31
C SER A 57 1.67 -14.42 -14.26
N LYS A 58 0.73 -13.54 -14.64
CA LYS A 58 -0.44 -13.22 -13.83
C LYS A 58 -1.25 -14.48 -13.48
N THR A 59 -1.45 -15.38 -14.44
CA THR A 59 -2.22 -16.62 -14.23
C THR A 59 -1.55 -17.54 -13.23
N TYR A 60 -0.22 -17.67 -13.30
CA TYR A 60 0.55 -18.42 -12.31
C TYR A 60 0.35 -17.86 -10.90
N TRP A 61 0.46 -16.55 -10.73
CA TRP A 61 0.28 -15.92 -9.42
C TRP A 61 -1.15 -16.03 -8.89
N ILE A 62 -2.16 -15.96 -9.76
CA ILE A 62 -3.56 -16.24 -9.38
C ILE A 62 -3.68 -17.63 -8.80
N ASP A 63 -3.12 -18.65 -9.47
CA ASP A 63 -3.20 -20.03 -9.01
C ASP A 63 -2.44 -20.23 -7.68
N VAL A 64 -1.29 -19.58 -7.50
CA VAL A 64 -0.53 -19.62 -6.23
C VAL A 64 -1.35 -19.01 -5.09
N VAL A 65 -1.84 -17.78 -5.24
CA VAL A 65 -2.60 -17.10 -4.18
C VAL A 65 -3.89 -17.86 -3.87
N ARG A 66 -4.59 -18.37 -4.89
CA ARG A 66 -5.78 -19.23 -4.72
C ARG A 66 -5.49 -20.45 -3.86
N ARG A 67 -4.39 -21.18 -4.12
CA ARG A 67 -3.99 -22.33 -3.31
C ARG A 67 -3.66 -21.94 -1.87
N MET A 68 -2.97 -20.83 -1.65
CA MET A 68 -2.69 -20.36 -0.29
C MET A 68 -3.97 -20.06 0.50
N THR A 69 -4.97 -19.47 -0.15
CA THR A 69 -6.28 -19.21 0.47
C THR A 69 -7.06 -20.52 0.72
N MET A 70 -7.12 -21.42 -0.25
CA MET A 70 -7.97 -22.63 -0.20
C MET A 70 -7.36 -23.79 0.60
N GLU A 71 -6.06 -24.05 0.44
CA GLU A 71 -5.38 -25.22 1.01
C GLU A 71 -4.70 -24.88 2.34
N HIS A 72 -4.28 -23.63 2.53
CA HIS A 72 -3.55 -23.19 3.73
C HIS A 72 -4.33 -22.16 4.57
N GLY A 73 -5.56 -21.81 4.17
CA GLY A 73 -6.47 -20.98 4.97
C GLY A 73 -6.02 -19.52 5.15
N VAL A 74 -5.14 -19.02 4.28
CA VAL A 74 -4.66 -17.63 4.34
C VAL A 74 -5.83 -16.66 4.10
N LYS A 75 -6.10 -15.76 5.05
CA LYS A 75 -7.22 -14.81 4.98
C LYS A 75 -6.85 -13.56 4.20
N VAL A 76 -7.16 -13.57 2.91
CA VAL A 76 -6.95 -12.46 1.96
C VAL A 76 -8.25 -12.26 1.17
N SER A 77 -8.71 -11.01 1.05
CA SER A 77 -9.90 -10.69 0.24
C SER A 77 -9.64 -10.86 -1.26
N SER A 78 -10.69 -10.79 -2.08
CA SER A 78 -10.51 -10.83 -3.55
C SER A 78 -9.68 -9.65 -4.03
N GLU A 79 -9.93 -8.46 -3.49
CA GLU A 79 -9.26 -7.23 -3.86
C GLU A 79 -7.80 -7.21 -3.38
N GLU A 80 -7.54 -7.68 -2.16
CA GLU A 80 -6.17 -7.89 -1.65
C GLU A 80 -5.41 -8.91 -2.53
N SER A 81 -6.08 -10.00 -2.92
CA SER A 81 -5.49 -11.04 -3.79
C SER A 81 -5.12 -10.47 -5.15
N ASP A 82 -6.03 -9.73 -5.78
CA ASP A 82 -5.79 -9.08 -7.07
C ASP A 82 -4.63 -8.08 -6.99
N ALA A 83 -4.51 -7.36 -5.87
CA ALA A 83 -3.43 -6.42 -5.65
C ALA A 83 -2.06 -7.11 -5.54
N ILE A 84 -1.97 -8.19 -4.75
CA ILE A 84 -0.76 -9.01 -4.62
C ILE A 84 -0.38 -9.60 -5.98
N VAL A 85 -1.34 -10.22 -6.68
CA VAL A 85 -1.13 -10.84 -8.00
C VAL A 85 -0.62 -9.81 -8.99
N LYS A 86 -1.25 -8.64 -9.06
CA LYS A 86 -0.85 -7.58 -10.00
C LYS A 86 0.55 -7.07 -9.67
N MET A 87 0.90 -6.88 -8.40
CA MET A 87 2.23 -6.45 -7.98
C MET A 87 3.30 -7.51 -8.32
N LEU A 88 3.03 -8.80 -8.05
CA LEU A 88 3.97 -9.88 -8.30
C LEU A 88 4.15 -10.18 -9.79
N ALA A 89 3.11 -9.99 -10.60
CA ALA A 89 3.14 -10.21 -12.04
C ALA A 89 3.54 -8.96 -12.85
N ASP A 90 3.84 -7.83 -12.20
CA ASP A 90 4.12 -6.58 -12.92
C ASP A 90 5.42 -6.72 -13.74
N PRO A 91 5.38 -6.55 -15.08
CA PRO A 91 6.58 -6.67 -15.91
C PRO A 91 7.63 -5.61 -15.59
N ASP A 92 7.22 -4.45 -15.06
CA ASP A 92 8.12 -3.35 -14.71
C ASP A 92 8.91 -3.65 -13.43
N ARG A 93 8.49 -4.65 -12.63
CA ARG A 93 9.19 -5.11 -11.43
C ARG A 93 10.62 -5.55 -11.74
N LYS A 94 10.83 -6.28 -12.85
CA LYS A 94 12.17 -6.73 -13.24
C LYS A 94 13.12 -5.57 -13.48
N VAL A 95 12.64 -4.50 -14.10
CA VAL A 95 13.44 -3.28 -14.34
C VAL A 95 13.83 -2.64 -13.01
N PHE A 96 12.88 -2.55 -12.07
CA PHE A 96 13.16 -2.08 -10.71
C PHE A 96 14.23 -2.92 -10.02
N GLU A 97 14.08 -4.25 -10.00
CA GLU A 97 15.04 -5.16 -9.36
C GLU A 97 16.43 -5.04 -10.01
N ASP A 98 16.52 -5.12 -11.33
CA ASP A 98 17.78 -5.12 -12.07
C ASP A 98 18.53 -3.77 -11.96
N LYS A 99 17.81 -2.64 -11.85
CA LYS A 99 18.42 -1.31 -11.78
C LYS A 99 18.71 -0.88 -10.36
N CYS A 100 17.81 -1.14 -9.42
CA CYS A 100 17.90 -0.60 -8.06
C CYS A 100 18.66 -1.50 -7.08
N SER A 101 18.93 -2.77 -7.43
CA SER A 101 19.75 -3.68 -6.62
C SER A 101 21.26 -3.56 -6.86
N LYS A 102 21.69 -2.82 -7.91
CA LYS A 102 23.11 -2.72 -8.30
C LYS A 102 24.02 -2.13 -7.24
N CYS A 103 23.49 -1.22 -6.42
CA CYS A 103 24.29 -0.46 -5.45
C CYS A 103 23.95 -0.77 -3.99
N HIS A 104 22.75 -1.28 -3.70
CA HIS A 104 22.28 -1.56 -2.34
C HIS A 104 21.11 -2.55 -2.38
N PRO A 105 20.85 -3.29 -1.28
CA PRO A 105 19.76 -4.26 -1.23
C PRO A 105 18.39 -3.58 -1.44
N LEU A 106 17.47 -4.27 -2.12
CA LEU A 106 16.12 -3.78 -2.39
C LEU A 106 15.28 -3.58 -1.12
N ASP A 107 15.66 -4.23 -0.03
CA ASP A 107 15.04 -4.02 1.29
C ASP A 107 15.19 -2.59 1.78
N ARG A 108 16.31 -1.93 1.47
CA ARG A 108 16.52 -0.52 1.81
C ARG A 108 15.50 0.40 1.12
N ILE A 109 15.06 0.01 -0.08
CA ILE A 109 14.07 0.74 -0.85
C ILE A 109 12.68 0.47 -0.27
N SER A 110 12.45 -0.78 0.13
CA SER A 110 11.20 -1.24 0.74
C SER A 110 10.88 -0.51 2.05
N SER A 111 11.89 -0.25 2.90
CA SER A 111 11.72 0.47 4.16
C SER A 111 11.60 1.99 4.02
N TYR A 112 12.01 2.58 2.88
CA TYR A 112 12.04 4.04 2.70
C TYR A 112 10.76 4.60 2.06
N HIS A 113 9.92 3.74 1.47
CA HIS A 113 8.74 4.13 0.72
C HIS A 113 7.41 3.85 1.44
N GLU A 114 7.45 3.45 2.70
CA GLU A 114 6.28 3.46 3.61
C GLU A 114 5.72 4.89 3.83
N THR A 115 6.49 5.91 3.44
CA THR A 115 6.09 7.32 3.52
C THR A 115 5.94 7.95 2.13
N ASP A 116 4.68 8.16 1.72
CA ASP A 116 4.19 9.24 0.84
C ASP A 116 4.93 9.52 -0.48
N GLY A 117 4.57 8.84 -1.57
CA GLY A 117 4.58 9.42 -2.93
C GLY A 117 5.93 9.88 -3.51
N LYS A 118 7.04 9.73 -2.78
CA LYS A 118 8.38 10.19 -3.17
C LYS A 118 9.10 9.26 -4.14
N ALA A 119 8.43 8.24 -4.68
CA ALA A 119 9.01 7.30 -5.63
C ALA A 119 9.67 8.03 -6.82
N LYS A 120 9.00 9.05 -7.37
CA LYS A 120 9.52 9.86 -8.48
C LYS A 120 10.77 10.65 -8.09
N GLU A 121 10.70 11.38 -6.99
CA GLU A 121 11.84 12.17 -6.49
C GLU A 121 13.07 11.30 -6.20
N VAL A 122 12.87 10.15 -5.53
CA VAL A 122 13.96 9.24 -5.19
C VAL A 122 14.54 8.59 -6.44
N THR A 123 13.69 8.14 -7.38
CA THR A 123 14.16 7.52 -8.63
C THR A 123 14.94 8.53 -9.47
N GLU A 124 14.48 9.78 -9.55
CA GLU A 124 15.18 10.89 -10.22
C GLU A 124 16.53 11.22 -9.56
N LYS A 125 16.59 11.19 -8.23
CA LYS A 125 17.85 11.40 -7.50
C LYS A 125 18.84 10.25 -7.72
N MET A 126 18.34 9.01 -7.75
CA MET A 126 19.20 7.82 -7.92
C MET A 126 19.64 7.64 -9.37
N SER A 127 18.83 8.02 -10.36
CA SER A 127 19.20 7.94 -11.79
C SER A 127 20.38 8.85 -12.14
N LYS A 128 20.56 9.96 -11.41
CA LYS A 128 21.67 10.91 -11.56
C LYS A 128 22.97 10.48 -10.91
N LYS A 129 22.99 9.37 -10.15
CA LYS A 129 24.21 8.90 -9.50
C LYS A 129 25.10 8.16 -10.50
N ASP A 130 26.41 8.32 -10.33
CA ASP A 130 27.42 7.61 -11.11
C ASP A 130 27.19 6.09 -11.04
N GLY A 131 27.22 5.44 -12.20
CA GLY A 131 27.02 3.99 -12.33
C GLY A 131 25.57 3.51 -12.32
N ALA A 132 24.57 4.38 -12.08
CA ALA A 132 23.16 3.97 -12.07
C ALA A 132 22.69 3.42 -13.42
N ASN A 133 23.07 4.09 -14.53
CA ASN A 133 22.75 3.67 -15.91
C ASN A 133 21.26 3.30 -16.09
N ILE A 134 20.38 4.24 -15.72
CA ILE A 134 18.92 4.11 -15.81
C ILE A 134 18.43 5.07 -16.91
N SER A 135 17.81 4.55 -17.96
CA SER A 135 17.22 5.39 -19.01
C SER A 135 15.95 6.08 -18.54
N GLU A 136 15.50 7.11 -19.26
CA GLU A 136 14.23 7.79 -18.95
C GLU A 136 13.01 6.85 -19.01
N ASP A 137 13.02 5.88 -19.93
CA ASP A 137 11.94 4.90 -20.02
C ASP A 137 11.99 3.87 -18.89
N GLU A 138 13.18 3.43 -18.49
CA GLU A 138 13.36 2.56 -17.32
C GLU A 138 12.95 3.28 -16.02
N LYS A 139 13.27 4.57 -15.91
CA LYS A 139 12.85 5.42 -14.80
C LYS A 139 11.32 5.44 -14.67
N LYS A 140 10.59 5.70 -15.76
CA LYS A 140 9.11 5.69 -15.77
C LYS A 140 8.53 4.35 -15.34
N LYS A 141 9.13 3.23 -15.78
CA LYS A 141 8.73 1.88 -15.38
C LYS A 141 8.91 1.65 -13.87
N VAL A 142 10.09 2.03 -13.35
CA VAL A 142 10.38 1.96 -11.91
C VAL A 142 9.39 2.81 -11.10
N GLU A 143 9.17 4.05 -11.52
CA GLU A 143 8.24 4.96 -10.84
C GLU A 143 6.82 4.41 -10.81
N LYS A 144 6.32 3.92 -11.95
CA LYS A 144 4.99 3.31 -12.06
C LYS A 144 4.86 2.08 -11.15
N TYR A 145 5.86 1.20 -11.16
CA TYR A 145 5.87 0.02 -10.32
C TYR A 145 5.86 0.39 -8.83
N LEU A 146 6.75 1.29 -8.40
CA LEU A 146 6.85 1.74 -7.00
C LEU A 146 5.59 2.49 -6.55
N GLU A 147 5.00 3.31 -7.43
CA GLU A 147 3.74 3.99 -7.15
C GLU A 147 2.64 2.96 -6.89
N TYR A 148 2.45 1.97 -7.77
CA TYR A 148 1.44 0.95 -7.55
C TYR A 148 1.71 0.10 -6.29
N ARG A 149 2.96 -0.37 -6.15
CA ARG A 149 3.42 -1.24 -5.06
C ARG A 149 3.19 -0.62 -3.68
N ASN A 150 3.47 0.67 -3.53
CA ASN A 150 3.52 1.34 -2.24
C ASN A 150 2.29 2.24 -1.97
N LYS A 151 1.38 2.44 -2.93
CA LYS A 151 0.20 3.29 -2.73
C LYS A 151 -0.72 2.67 -1.67
N PRO A 152 -0.99 3.34 -0.55
CA PRO A 152 -1.99 2.87 0.42
C PRO A 152 -3.37 2.96 -0.23
N THR A 153 -4.05 1.83 -0.37
CA THR A 153 -5.38 1.78 -1.01
C THR A 153 -6.39 0.91 -0.28
N PHE A 154 -5.95 0.08 0.65
CA PHE A 154 -6.81 -0.86 1.37
C PHE A 154 -6.90 -0.45 2.83
N PRO A 155 -8.05 -0.54 3.52
CA PRO A 155 -8.07 -0.37 4.98
C PRO A 155 -7.17 -1.43 5.63
N LEU A 156 -6.46 -1.09 6.71
CA LEU A 156 -5.68 -2.08 7.46
C LEU A 156 -6.62 -3.21 7.87
N SER A 157 -6.32 -4.41 7.40
CA SER A 157 -6.88 -5.65 7.97
C SER A 157 -6.51 -5.70 9.45
N PRO A 158 -7.46 -5.87 10.39
CA PRO A 158 -7.13 -6.11 11.79
C PRO A 158 -6.15 -7.28 11.89
N GLN A 159 -5.01 -7.06 12.55
CA GLN A 159 -4.07 -8.13 12.83
C GLN A 159 -4.68 -8.98 13.95
N ARG A 160 -5.41 -10.04 13.56
CA ARG A 160 -5.78 -11.13 14.46
C ARG A 160 -4.70 -12.20 14.49
#